data_AF-A0A2V5QF11-F1
#
_entry.id   AF-A0A2V5QF11-F1
#
_cell.length_a   1.000
_cell.length_b   1.000
_cell.length_c   1.000
_cell.angle_alpha   90.00
_cell.angle_beta   90.00
_cell.angle_gamma   90.00
#
_symmetry.space_group_name_H-M   'P 1'
#
loop_
_entity.id
_entity.type
_entity.pdbx_description
1 polymer ?
#
loop_
_entity_poly.entity_id
_entity_poly.type
_entity_poly.pdbx_seq_one_letter_code
_entity_poly.pdbx_strand_id
1 'polypeptide(L)' 'MELHLDRGLQEKRLYPAIHPLLSATRREELLYHPDEWERVLMLRKTMAALPPLEAMEKLIDNLLATKTNAELLLSGLR' A
#
# COMPACT_ATOMS: atom_id res chain seq x y z
N MET A 1 -4.49 13.00 -8.74
CA MET A 1 -3.71 11.78 -8.52
C MET A 1 -2.31 12.25 -8.23
N GLU A 2 -1.79 11.91 -7.06
CA GLU A 2 -0.44 12.25 -6.63
C GLU A 2 0.28 10.96 -6.28
N LEU A 3 1.49 10.80 -6.82
CA LEU A 3 2.36 9.68 -6.53
C LEU A 3 3.68 10.26 -6.00
N HIS A 4 3.94 10.04 -4.73
CA HIS A 4 5.12 10.54 -4.05
C HIS A 4 6.16 9.43 -3.99
N LEU A 5 7.40 9.73 -4.40
CA LEU A 5 8.53 8.83 -4.28
C LEU A 5 9.37 9.24 -3.07
N ASP A 6 9.81 8.26 -2.29
CA ASP A 6 10.59 8.49 -1.07
C ASP A 6 12.07 8.21 -1.30
N ARG A 7 12.92 9.21 -0.99
CA ARG A 7 14.37 9.09 -1.15
C ARG A 7 14.98 8.10 -0.15
N GLY A 8 14.47 8.03 1.08
CA GLY A 8 14.96 7.09 2.09
C GLY A 8 14.75 5.64 1.67
N LEU A 9 13.61 5.31 1.06
CA LEU A 9 13.36 3.99 0.46
C LEU A 9 14.38 3.68 -0.65
N GLN A 10 14.62 4.65 -1.54
CA GLN A 10 15.58 4.49 -2.65
C GLN A 10 17.03 4.32 -2.17
N GLU A 11 17.46 5.05 -1.14
CA GLU A 11 18.79 4.92 -0.53
C GLU A 11 18.99 3.53 0.10
N LYS A 12 17.92 2.95 0.65
CA LYS A 12 17.88 1.58 1.17
C LYS A 12 17.70 0.52 0.08
N ARG A 13 17.62 0.92 -1.20
CA ARG A 13 17.39 0.05 -2.36
C ARG A 13 16.06 -0.73 -2.29
N LEU A 14 15.06 -0.18 -1.61
CA LEU A 14 13.72 -0.74 -1.57
C LEU A 14 12.90 -0.22 -2.76
N TYR A 15 12.39 -1.14 -3.58
CA TYR A 15 11.60 -0.81 -4.75
C TYR A 15 10.27 -1.58 -4.78
N PRO A 16 9.16 -0.95 -5.18
CA PRO A 16 9.05 0.44 -5.64
C PRO A 16 9.17 1.46 -4.49
N ALA A 17 9.93 2.54 -4.70
CA ALA A 17 10.20 3.57 -3.69
C ALA A 17 9.03 4.57 -3.54
N ILE A 18 7.79 4.06 -3.48
CA ILE A 18 6.57 4.86 -3.36
C ILE A 18 6.29 5.13 -1.90
N HIS A 19 5.94 6.35 -1.54
CA HIS A 19 5.45 6.68 -0.21
C HIS A 19 3.93 6.36 -0.12
N PRO A 20 3.52 5.29 0.58
CA PRO A 20 2.15 4.77 0.51
C PRO A 20 1.09 5.70 1.14
N LEU A 21 1.49 6.47 2.17
CA LEU A 21 0.58 7.38 2.88
C LEU A 21 0.43 8.76 2.23
N LEU A 22 1.46 9.24 1.51
CA LEU A 22 1.40 10.53 0.82
C LEU A 22 0.81 10.39 -0.58
N SER A 23 0.89 9.19 -1.17
CA SER A 23 0.32 8.89 -2.49
C SER A 23 -1.18 8.62 -2.41
N ALA A 24 -1.97 9.40 -3.14
CA ALA A 24 -3.42 9.31 -3.13
C ALA A 24 -4.05 9.84 -4.42
N THR A 25 -5.29 9.41 -4.67
CA THR A 25 -6.14 9.96 -5.73
C THR A 25 -7.37 10.61 -5.12
N ARG A 26 -7.76 11.78 -5.65
CA ARG A 26 -8.98 12.45 -5.20
C ARG A 26 -10.19 11.61 -5.58
N ARG A 27 -11.14 11.47 -4.66
CA ARG A 27 -12.37 10.69 -4.83
C ARG A 27 -12.11 9.24 -5.24
N GLU A 28 -11.10 8.61 -4.63
CA GLU A 28 -10.73 7.23 -4.96
C GLU A 28 -11.83 6.21 -4.63
N GLU A 29 -12.80 6.55 -3.78
CA GLU A 29 -14.00 5.75 -3.51
C GLU A 29 -14.86 5.48 -4.75
N LEU A 30 -14.72 6.29 -5.82
CA LEU A 30 -15.43 6.08 -7.09
C LEU A 30 -14.70 5.13 -8.04
N LEU A 31 -13.45 4.77 -7.74
CA LEU A 31 -12.59 3.98 -8.62
C LEU A 31 -12.59 2.49 -8.27
N TYR A 32 -12.93 2.16 -7.03
CA TYR A 32 -12.95 0.80 -6.51
C TYR A 32 -14.38 0.25 -6.43
N HIS A 33 -14.51 -1.07 -6.47
CA HIS A 33 -15.74 -1.70 -6.02
C HIS A 33 -15.95 -1.42 -4.52
N PRO A 34 -17.19 -1.22 -4.03
CA PRO A 34 -17.45 -0.92 -2.61
C PRO A 34 -16.76 -1.88 -1.63
N ASP A 35 -16.79 -3.18 -1.93
CA ASP A 35 -16.16 -4.22 -1.08
C ASP A 35 -14.62 -4.16 -1.10
N GLU A 36 -14.03 -3.72 -2.21
CA GLU A 36 -12.57 -3.53 -2.31
C GLU A 36 -12.16 -2.26 -1.57
N TRP A 37 -12.98 -1.21 -1.64
CA TRP A 37 -12.70 0.08 -1.02
C TRP A 37 -12.51 -0.04 0.49
N GLU A 38 -13.39 -0.78 1.17
CA GLU A 38 -13.26 -1.02 2.61
C GLU A 38 -11.95 -1.72 2.98
N ARG A 39 -11.51 -2.67 2.14
CA ARG A 39 -10.26 -3.43 2.34
C ARG A 39 -9.04 -2.56 2.07
N VAL A 40 -9.06 -1.72 1.04
CA VAL A 40 -8.02 -0.72 0.77
C VAL A 40 -7.90 0.26 1.93
N LEU A 41 -9.01 0.72 2.49
CA LEU A 41 -9.00 1.59 3.68
C LEU A 41 -8.39 0.90 4.90
N MET A 42 -8.73 -0.38 5.14
CA MET A 42 -8.12 -1.16 6.23
C MET A 42 -6.61 -1.32 6.02
N LEU A 43 -6.19 -1.66 4.80
CA LEU A 43 -4.78 -1.76 4.41
C LEU A 43 -4.03 -0.46 4.71
N ARG A 44 -4.56 0.68 4.26
CA ARG A 44 -3.97 2.01 4.51
C ARG A 44 -3.85 2.33 6.00
N LYS A 45 -4.88 2.00 6.81
CA LYS A 45 -4.85 2.20 8.27
C LYS A 45 -3.76 1.36 8.93
N THR A 46 -3.61 0.10 8.54
CA THR A 46 -2.54 -0.78 9.06
C THR A 46 -1.16 -0.24 8.69
N MET A 47 -0.97 0.22 7.45
CA MET A 47 0.30 0.82 7.01
C MET A 47 0.59 2.15 7.71
N ALA A 48 -0.44 2.93 8.07
CA ALA A 48 -0.28 4.21 8.77
C ALA A 48 0.22 4.05 10.22
N ALA A 49 0.08 2.85 10.80
CA ALA A 49 0.63 2.53 12.12
C ALA A 49 2.13 2.19 12.11
N LEU A 50 2.72 2.03 10.92
CA LEU A 50 4.12 1.64 10.73
C LEU A 50 4.95 2.81 10.18
N PRO A 51 6.26 2.88 10.48
CA PRO A 51 7.19 3.73 9.76
C PRO A 51 7.16 3.45 8.24
N PRO A 52 7.38 4.45 7.37
CA PRO A 52 7.27 4.27 5.91
C PRO A 52 8.11 3.13 5.32
N LEU A 53 9.31 2.90 5.86
CA LEU A 53 10.20 1.81 5.45
C LEU A 53 9.59 0.44 5.77
N GLU A 54 9.22 0.23 7.04
CA GLU A 54 8.59 -1.02 7.50
C GLU A 54 7.25 -1.28 6.80
N ALA A 55 6.47 -0.22 6.58
CA ALA A 55 5.20 -0.30 5.86
C ALA A 55 5.41 -0.81 4.42
N MET A 56 6.44 -0.33 3.72
CA MET A 56 6.74 -0.79 2.36
C MET A 56 7.36 -2.18 2.31
N GLU A 57 8.26 -2.52 3.23
CA GLU A 57 8.78 -3.90 3.34
C GLU A 57 7.64 -4.89 3.56
N LYS A 58 6.77 -4.59 4.54
CA LYS A 58 5.61 -5.45 4.83
C LYS A 58 4.65 -5.57 3.64
N LEU A 59 4.43 -4.48 2.90
CA LEU A 59 3.60 -4.51 1.69
C LEU A 59 4.24 -5.38 0.60
N ILE A 60 5.55 -5.23 0.36
CA ILE A 60 6.28 -6.02 -0.64
C ILE A 60 6.23 -7.51 -0.27
N ASP A 61 6.48 -7.86 0.99
CA ASP A 61 6.44 -9.25 1.45
C ASP A 61 5.06 -9.89 1.24
N ASN A 62 3.99 -9.16 1.55
CA ASN A 62 2.63 -9.65 1.34
C ASN A 62 2.24 -9.72 -0.15
N LEU A 63 2.74 -8.80 -0.98
CA LEU A 63 2.59 -8.87 -2.44
C LEU A 63 3.34 -10.06 -3.03
N LEU A 64 4.52 -10.41 -2.51
CA LEU A 64 5.27 -11.59 -2.94
C LEU A 64 4.61 -12.90 -2.47
N ALA A 65 3.92 -12.87 -1.34
CA ALA A 65 3.20 -14.02 -0.80
C ALA A 65 1.85 -14.29 -1.50
N THR A 66 1.35 -13.36 -2.31
CA THR A 66 0.05 -13.46 -2.99
C THR A 66 0.22 -13.39 -4.51
N LYS A 67 -0.68 -14.02 -5.26
CA LYS A 67 -0.60 -14.00 -6.73
C LYS A 67 -1.30 -12.79 -7.34
N THR A 68 -2.26 -12.21 -6.62
CA THR A 68 -3.10 -11.12 -7.12
C THR A 68 -3.44 -10.12 -6.02
N ASN A 69 -3.72 -8.87 -6.42
CA ASN A 69 -4.17 -7.85 -5.49
C ASN A 69 -5.50 -8.22 -4.81
N ALA A 70 -6.38 -8.94 -5.51
CA ALA A 70 -7.63 -9.42 -4.93
C ALA A 70 -7.37 -10.39 -3.77
N GLU A 71 -6.42 -11.33 -3.96
CA GLU A 71 -6.00 -12.24 -2.89
C GLU A 71 -5.41 -11.48 -1.69
N LEU A 72 -4.54 -10.49 -1.93
CA LEU A 72 -3.99 -9.63 -0.89
C LEU A 72 -5.08 -8.90 -0.09
N LEU A 73 -6.03 -8.26 -0.78
CA LEU A 73 -7.12 -7.54 -0.14
C LEU A 73 -8.05 -8.48 0.64
N LEU A 74 -8.22 -9.72 0.19
CA LEU A 74 -8.98 -10.75 0.90
C LEU A 74 -8.25 -11.23 2.16
N SER A 75 -6.94 -11.46 2.09
CA SER A 75 -6.14 -11.99 3.20
C SER A 75 -5.67 -10.95 4.21
N GLY A 76 -5.61 -9.67 3.82
CA GLY A 76 -5.00 -8.60 4.60
C GLY A 76 -3.48 -8.69 4.71
N LEU A 77 -2.86 -7.67 5.33
CA LEU A 77 -1.44 -7.71 5.69
C LEU A 77 -1.24 -8.64 6.88
N ARG A 78 -0.48 -9.71 6.67
CA ARG A 78 0.00 -10.58 7.75
C ARG A 78 1.31 -10.02 8.28
#